data_AF-A0AAV8X509-F1
#
_entry.id   AF-A0AAV8X509-F1
#
_cell.length_a   1.000
_cell.length_b   1.000
_cell.length_c   1.000
_cell.angle_alpha   90.00
_cell.angle_beta   90.00
_cell.angle_gamma   90.00
#
_symmetry.space_group_name_H-M   'P 1'
#
loop_
_entity.id
_entity.type
_entity.pdbx_description
1 polymer ?
#
loop_
_entity_poly.entity_id
_entity_poly.type
_entity_poly.pdbx_seq_one_letter_code
_entity_poly.pdbx_strand_id
1 'polypeptide(L)'
;MQRSLEQRMAIKFCVKLEKSAAETIPMLKKAFGVDCLSDRQIFRWHKAFAEGREDINDENRAGRPSTSSSDDNVKRVRDLLNTDRRLSVRLISETLDITKTIVHEIVSESLGMRKKAPSQTCFLVADYLVKAGITVVPQPPYSPDVPPPQTFSVSASQNPNERTAFWVDSDIS
;
A
#
# COMPACT_ATOMS: atom_id res chain seq x y z
N MET A 1 -17.88 -11.02 -9.04
CA MET A 1 -17.74 -9.92 -10.03
C MET A 1 -18.34 -10.28 -11.39
N GLN A 2 -18.09 -11.47 -11.96
CA GLN A 2 -18.64 -11.82 -13.29
C GLN A 2 -20.17 -11.87 -13.37
N ARG A 3 -20.86 -12.38 -12.33
CA ARG A 3 -22.33 -12.50 -12.31
C ARG A 3 -23.09 -11.17 -12.47
N SER A 4 -22.54 -10.06 -11.98
CA SER A 4 -23.18 -8.74 -12.13
C SER A 4 -22.97 -8.14 -13.51
N LEU A 5 -21.91 -8.51 -14.22
CA LEU A 5 -21.62 -8.00 -15.56
C LEU A 5 -22.58 -8.61 -16.61
N GLU A 6 -22.83 -9.92 -16.50
CA GLU A 6 -23.76 -10.64 -17.36
C GLU A 6 -25.19 -10.08 -17.28
N GLN A 7 -25.69 -9.82 -16.07
CA GLN A 7 -27.01 -9.22 -15.88
C GLN A 7 -27.09 -7.79 -16.42
N ARG A 8 -26.02 -7.00 -16.30
CA ARG A 8 -25.94 -5.66 -16.93
C ARG A 8 -25.95 -5.73 -18.46
N MET A 9 -25.28 -6.71 -19.05
CA MET A 9 -25.35 -6.96 -20.50
C MET A 9 -26.78 -7.33 -20.93
N ALA A 10 -27.46 -8.18 -20.17
CA ALA A 10 -28.86 -8.52 -20.43
C ALA A 10 -29.79 -7.29 -20.34
N ILE A 11 -29.58 -6.39 -19.35
CA ILE A 11 -30.31 -5.12 -19.27
C ILE A 11 -30.05 -4.26 -20.50
N LYS A 12 -28.78 -4.12 -20.94
CA LYS A 12 -28.42 -3.36 -22.14
C LYS A 12 -29.06 -3.95 -23.40
N PHE A 13 -29.15 -5.27 -23.50
CA PHE A 13 -29.85 -5.95 -24.57
C PHE A 13 -31.35 -5.63 -24.58
N CYS A 14 -32.02 -5.64 -23.43
CA CYS A 14 -33.43 -5.26 -23.33
C CYS A 14 -33.68 -3.80 -23.74
N VAL A 15 -32.78 -2.87 -23.40
CA VAL A 15 -32.87 -1.47 -23.84
C VAL A 15 -32.74 -1.36 -25.36
N LYS A 16 -31.82 -2.12 -25.98
CA LYS A 16 -31.69 -2.18 -27.46
C LYS A 16 -32.92 -2.80 -28.15
N LEU A 17 -33.68 -3.62 -27.45
CA LEU A 17 -34.96 -4.17 -27.90
C LEU A 17 -36.15 -3.21 -27.64
N GLU A 18 -35.88 -1.97 -27.22
CA GLU A 18 -36.90 -0.95 -26.90
C GLU A 18 -37.87 -1.39 -25.80
N LYS A 19 -37.43 -2.29 -24.92
CA LYS A 19 -38.23 -2.76 -23.79
C LYS A 19 -38.23 -1.75 -22.65
N SER A 20 -39.39 -1.52 -22.07
CA SER A 20 -39.52 -0.66 -20.89
C SER A 20 -38.88 -1.30 -19.66
N ALA A 21 -38.49 -0.48 -18.67
CA ALA A 21 -37.94 -0.99 -17.42
C ALA A 21 -38.91 -1.94 -16.70
N ALA A 22 -40.21 -1.68 -16.79
CA ALA A 22 -41.26 -2.50 -16.19
C ALA A 22 -41.37 -3.90 -16.83
N GLU A 23 -41.06 -4.04 -18.12
CA GLU A 23 -40.96 -5.35 -18.80
C GLU A 23 -39.62 -6.04 -18.54
N THR A 24 -38.55 -5.26 -18.38
CA THR A 24 -37.19 -5.78 -18.21
C THR A 24 -37.00 -6.47 -16.85
N ILE A 25 -37.59 -5.93 -15.78
CA ILE A 25 -37.53 -6.51 -14.41
C ILE A 25 -38.05 -7.96 -14.35
N PRO A 26 -39.29 -8.27 -14.80
CA PRO A 26 -39.79 -9.64 -14.75
C PRO A 26 -39.01 -10.59 -15.68
N MET A 27 -38.51 -10.11 -16.82
CA MET A 27 -37.66 -10.92 -17.71
C MET A 27 -36.35 -11.32 -17.03
N LEU A 28 -35.70 -10.39 -16.33
CA LEU A 28 -34.47 -10.65 -15.57
C LEU A 28 -34.72 -11.58 -14.38
N LYS A 29 -35.83 -11.39 -13.65
CA LYS A 29 -36.23 -12.29 -12.56
C LYS A 29 -36.49 -13.71 -13.07
N LYS A 30 -37.08 -13.85 -14.25
CA LYS A 30 -37.30 -15.17 -14.88
C LYS A 30 -35.99 -15.83 -15.33
N ALA A 31 -35.04 -15.05 -15.83
CA ALA A 31 -33.76 -15.57 -16.32
C ALA A 31 -32.77 -15.92 -15.20
N PHE A 32 -32.65 -15.05 -14.19
CA PHE A 32 -31.62 -15.15 -13.14
C PHE A 32 -32.15 -15.62 -11.78
N GLY A 33 -33.48 -15.65 -11.59
CA GLY A 33 -34.10 -16.18 -10.38
C GLY A 33 -33.61 -15.52 -9.10
N VAL A 34 -33.05 -16.32 -8.20
CA VAL A 34 -32.57 -15.90 -6.87
C VAL A 34 -31.34 -15.00 -6.95
N ASP A 35 -30.51 -15.17 -7.98
CA ASP A 35 -29.28 -14.40 -8.17
C ASP A 35 -29.50 -13.07 -8.89
N CYS A 36 -30.75 -12.68 -9.14
CA CYS A 36 -31.09 -11.47 -9.88
C CYS A 36 -30.72 -10.19 -9.11
N LEU A 37 -30.24 -9.17 -9.83
CA LEU A 37 -30.06 -7.81 -9.31
C LEU A 37 -31.36 -7.28 -8.70
N SER A 38 -31.23 -6.43 -7.68
CA SER A 38 -32.41 -5.77 -7.11
C SER A 38 -33.11 -4.88 -8.13
N ASP A 39 -34.43 -4.74 -8.01
CA ASP A 39 -35.25 -3.91 -8.92
C ASP A 39 -34.70 -2.48 -9.05
N ARG A 40 -34.16 -1.92 -7.96
CA ARG A 40 -33.53 -0.60 -7.95
C ARG A 40 -32.25 -0.54 -8.78
N GLN A 41 -31.43 -1.58 -8.74
CA GLN A 41 -30.21 -1.67 -9.56
C GLN A 41 -30.56 -1.86 -11.04
N ILE A 42 -31.54 -2.73 -11.34
CA ILE A 42 -32.02 -2.95 -12.71
C ILE A 42 -32.53 -1.63 -13.29
N PHE A 43 -33.38 -0.91 -12.56
CA PHE A 43 -33.91 0.38 -13.00
C PHE A 43 -32.81 1.42 -13.23
N ARG A 44 -31.84 1.52 -12.30
CA ARG A 44 -30.70 2.44 -12.45
C ARG A 44 -29.90 2.17 -13.73
N TRP A 45 -29.59 0.90 -13.99
CA TRP A 45 -28.86 0.49 -15.19
C TRP A 45 -29.67 0.67 -16.48
N HIS A 46 -30.96 0.31 -16.45
CA HIS A 46 -31.87 0.50 -17.58
C HIS A 46 -31.96 1.99 -17.96
N LYS A 47 -32.16 2.87 -16.98
CA LYS A 47 -32.16 4.32 -17.18
C LYS A 47 -30.83 4.81 -17.76
N ALA A 48 -29.69 4.40 -17.19
CA ALA A 48 -28.38 4.82 -17.68
C ALA A 48 -28.13 4.40 -19.14
N PHE A 49 -28.54 3.18 -19.53
CA PHE A 49 -28.43 2.71 -20.91
C PHE A 49 -29.42 3.41 -21.85
N ALA A 50 -30.64 3.74 -21.38
CA ALA A 50 -31.60 4.52 -22.14
C ALA A 50 -31.12 5.97 -22.38
N GLU A 51 -30.33 6.53 -21.47
CA GLU A 51 -29.66 7.83 -21.60
C GLU A 51 -28.41 7.80 -22.52
N GLY A 52 -28.09 6.64 -23.12
CA GLY A 52 -27.01 6.51 -24.10
C GLY A 52 -25.65 6.07 -23.53
N ARG A 53 -25.59 5.62 -22.27
CA ARG A 53 -24.37 5.02 -21.72
C ARG A 53 -24.02 3.73 -22.46
N GLU A 54 -22.78 3.57 -22.91
CA GLU A 54 -22.33 2.32 -23.53
C GLU A 54 -21.52 1.41 -22.60
N ASP A 55 -20.92 1.97 -21.55
CA ASP A 55 -20.08 1.21 -20.63
C ASP A 55 -20.91 0.36 -19.65
N ILE A 56 -20.53 -0.90 -19.53
CA ILE A 56 -21.15 -1.94 -18.69
C ILE A 56 -20.46 -1.98 -17.31
N ASN A 57 -19.21 -1.50 -17.24
CA ASN A 57 -18.48 -1.44 -15.99
C ASN A 57 -19.02 -0.32 -15.11
N ASP A 58 -18.88 -0.49 -13.79
CA ASP A 58 -19.10 0.63 -12.90
C ASP A 58 -18.07 1.71 -13.25
N GLU A 59 -18.50 2.97 -13.27
CA GLU A 59 -17.55 4.07 -13.30
C GLU A 59 -16.57 3.91 -12.15
N ASN A 60 -15.31 4.29 -12.37
CA ASN A 60 -14.36 4.42 -11.30
C ASN A 60 -15.04 5.20 -10.18
N ARG A 61 -15.28 4.53 -9.06
CA ARG A 61 -15.90 5.14 -7.90
C ARG A 61 -14.98 6.30 -7.56
N ALA A 62 -15.44 7.52 -7.79
CA ALA A 62 -14.82 8.67 -7.19
C ALA A 62 -14.91 8.42 -5.69
N GLY A 63 -13.84 7.89 -5.10
CA GLY A 63 -13.62 8.03 -3.68
C GLY A 63 -13.69 9.50 -3.34
N ARG A 64 -13.88 9.84 -2.06
CA ARG A 64 -13.71 11.22 -1.63
C ARG A 64 -12.36 11.70 -2.18
N PRO A 65 -12.31 12.68 -3.10
CA PRO A 65 -11.02 13.28 -3.43
C PRO A 65 -10.50 13.81 -2.10
N SER A 66 -9.31 13.40 -1.68
CA SER A 66 -8.67 14.06 -0.55
C SER A 66 -8.52 15.52 -0.95
N THR A 67 -9.40 16.37 -0.41
CA THR A 67 -9.65 17.76 -0.81
C THR A 67 -8.47 18.68 -0.45
N SER A 68 -7.26 18.13 -0.39
CA SER A 68 -6.10 18.71 0.24
C SER A 68 -4.83 18.63 -0.62
N SER A 69 -4.80 17.75 -1.62
CA SER A 69 -3.68 17.62 -2.55
C SER A 69 -3.91 18.50 -3.77
N SER A 70 -4.04 19.81 -3.57
CA SER A 70 -3.99 20.78 -4.68
C SER A 70 -2.69 20.57 -5.47
N ASP A 71 -2.74 20.64 -6.80
CA ASP A 71 -1.57 20.45 -7.67
C ASP A 71 -0.40 21.37 -7.28
N ASP A 72 -0.71 22.56 -6.74
CA ASP A 72 0.27 23.49 -6.16
C ASP A 72 1.01 22.90 -4.94
N ASN A 73 0.29 22.29 -4.01
CA ASN A 73 0.87 21.65 -2.82
C ASN A 73 1.79 20.50 -3.22
N VAL A 74 1.40 19.73 -4.26
CA VAL A 74 2.20 18.62 -4.78
C VAL A 74 3.52 19.15 -5.36
N LYS A 75 3.49 20.25 -6.10
CA LYS A 75 4.70 20.90 -6.64
C LYS A 75 5.61 21.41 -5.52
N ARG A 76 5.06 22.15 -4.55
CA ARG A 76 5.83 22.67 -3.41
C ARG A 76 6.52 21.58 -2.59
N VAL A 77 5.82 20.47 -2.31
CA VAL A 77 6.40 19.31 -1.61
C VAL A 77 7.49 18.64 -2.45
N ARG A 78 7.27 18.52 -3.77
CA ARG A 78 8.24 17.94 -4.70
C ARG A 78 9.53 18.76 -4.76
N ASP A 79 9.43 20.08 -4.86
CA ASP A 79 10.59 20.98 -4.96
C ASP A 79 11.42 20.98 -3.66
N LEU A 80 10.77 20.91 -2.50
CA LEU A 80 11.45 20.75 -1.22
C LEU A 80 12.21 19.42 -1.11
N LEU A 81 11.58 18.32 -1.53
CA LEU A 81 12.21 16.99 -1.51
C LEU A 81 13.34 16.83 -2.53
N ASN A 82 13.27 17.57 -3.65
CA ASN A 82 14.36 17.65 -4.62
C ASN A 82 15.55 18.45 -4.07
N THR A 83 15.29 19.44 -3.21
CA THR A 83 16.34 20.22 -2.53
C THR A 83 17.01 19.40 -1.44
N ASP A 84 16.23 18.78 -0.56
CA ASP A 84 16.74 17.87 0.47
C ASP A 84 15.81 16.66 0.65
N ARG A 85 16.29 15.50 0.20
CA ARG A 85 15.56 14.23 0.26
C ARG A 85 15.47 13.66 1.68
N ARG A 86 16.24 14.18 2.64
CA ARG A 86 16.28 13.68 4.03
C ARG A 86 15.24 14.34 4.93
N LEU A 87 14.50 15.33 4.42
CA LEU A 87 13.47 16.02 5.19
C LEU A 87 12.38 15.06 5.66
N SER A 88 12.02 15.18 6.94
CA SER A 88 10.93 14.41 7.51
C SER A 88 9.58 15.00 7.11
N VAL A 89 8.53 14.17 7.10
CA VAL A 89 7.14 14.61 6.87
C VAL A 89 6.73 15.71 7.87
N ARG A 90 7.24 15.68 9.11
CA ARG A 90 6.99 16.72 10.11
C ARG A 90 7.58 18.06 9.70
N LEU A 91 8.83 18.06 9.26
CA LEU A 91 9.54 19.28 8.86
C LEU A 91 8.93 19.90 7.60
N ILE A 92 8.52 19.07 6.63
CA ILE A 92 7.82 19.55 5.42
C ILE A 92 6.45 20.15 5.75
N SER A 93 5.74 19.57 6.72
CA SER A 93 4.46 20.09 7.21
C SER A 93 4.63 21.47 7.84
N GLU A 94 5.67 21.65 8.65
CA GLU A 94 5.98 22.92 9.32
C GLU A 94 6.47 24.01 8.35
N THR A 95 7.23 23.65 7.31
CA THR A 95 7.73 24.62 6.32
C THR A 95 6.66 25.09 5.35
N LEU A 96 5.74 24.21 4.95
CA LEU A 96 4.71 24.52 3.95
C LEU A 96 3.35 24.89 4.56
N ASP A 97 3.23 24.81 5.88
CA ASP A 97 1.99 24.95 6.67
C ASP A 97 0.85 24.05 6.13
N ILE A 98 1.21 22.80 5.85
CA ILE A 98 0.30 21.77 5.35
C ILE A 98 0.14 20.70 6.43
N THR A 99 -1.06 20.13 6.59
CA THR A 99 -1.23 19.06 7.58
C THR A 99 -0.38 17.81 7.23
N LYS A 100 0.17 17.18 8.27
CA LYS A 100 1.07 16.02 8.15
C LYS A 100 0.45 14.87 7.34
N THR A 101 -0.85 14.68 7.45
CA THR A 101 -1.60 13.65 6.72
C THR A 101 -1.53 13.86 5.21
N ILE A 102 -1.69 15.11 4.76
CA ILE A 102 -1.66 15.48 3.35
C ILE A 102 -0.24 15.31 2.79
N VAL A 103 0.77 15.75 3.54
CA VAL A 103 2.17 15.58 3.12
C VAL A 103 2.50 14.09 2.99
N HIS A 104 2.05 13.25 3.92
CA HIS A 104 2.25 11.81 3.84
C HIS A 104 1.56 11.19 2.61
N GLU A 105 0.33 11.57 2.33
CA GLU A 105 -0.44 11.15 1.16
C GLU A 105 0.25 11.57 -0.15
N ILE A 106 0.68 12.83 -0.26
CA ILE A 106 1.40 13.34 -1.43
C ILE A 106 2.71 12.56 -1.65
N VAL A 107 3.49 12.34 -0.59
CA VAL A 107 4.77 11.62 -0.70
C VAL A 107 4.58 10.16 -1.08
N SER A 108 3.56 9.49 -0.53
CA SER A 108 3.34 8.04 -0.70
C SER A 108 2.55 7.72 -1.97
N GLU A 109 1.47 8.45 -2.24
CA GLU A 109 0.53 8.18 -3.33
C GLU A 109 0.88 8.97 -4.58
N SER A 110 1.07 10.30 -4.46
CA SER A 110 1.30 11.16 -5.64
C SER A 110 2.73 11.10 -6.17
N LEU A 111 3.73 11.02 -5.28
CA LEU A 111 5.16 10.96 -5.63
C LEU A 111 5.72 9.53 -5.62
N GLY A 112 4.99 8.56 -5.07
CA GLY A 112 5.41 7.15 -5.01
C GLY A 112 6.71 6.92 -4.23
N MET A 113 7.11 7.85 -3.37
CA MET A 113 8.37 7.79 -2.66
C MET A 113 8.25 6.89 -1.44
N ARG A 114 9.12 5.87 -1.36
CA ARG A 114 9.24 4.99 -0.20
C ARG A 114 10.55 5.27 0.54
N LYS A 115 10.48 5.31 1.87
CA LYS A 115 11.67 5.37 2.73
C LYS A 115 12.49 4.11 2.50
N LYS A 116 13.69 4.26 1.91
CA LYS A 116 14.68 3.18 1.90
C LYS A 116 15.30 3.13 3.29
N ALA A 117 15.04 2.08 4.05
CA ALA A 117 15.80 1.83 5.26
C ALA A 117 17.25 1.54 4.85
N PRO A 118 18.27 2.10 5.54
CA PRO A 118 19.62 1.61 5.37
C PRO A 118 19.62 0.12 5.75
N SER A 119 20.27 -0.71 4.91
CA SER A 119 20.67 -2.06 5.30
C SER A 119 21.32 -1.99 6.69
N GLN A 120 21.11 -3.00 7.53
CA GLN A 120 21.54 -3.04 8.94
C GLN A 120 23.06 -2.86 9.17
N THR A 121 23.85 -2.68 8.13
CA THR A 121 25.22 -2.17 8.23
C THR A 121 25.21 -0.64 8.31
N CYS A 122 25.28 -0.12 9.55
CA CYS A 122 25.59 1.28 9.78
C CYS A 122 26.93 1.62 9.11
N PHE A 123 26.93 2.58 8.18
CA PHE A 123 28.12 2.98 7.42
C PHE A 123 29.28 3.42 8.31
N LEU A 124 28.96 4.04 9.46
CA LEU A 124 29.95 4.45 10.47
C LEU A 124 30.66 3.24 11.11
N VAL A 125 29.93 2.16 11.35
CA VAL A 125 30.48 0.92 11.91
C VAL A 125 31.35 0.22 10.88
N ALA A 126 30.92 0.18 9.61
CA ALA A 126 31.73 -0.36 8.52
C ALA A 126 33.05 0.42 8.33
N ASP A 127 33.00 1.75 8.35
CA ASP A 127 34.19 2.61 8.21
C ASP A 127 35.15 2.48 9.40
N TYR A 128 34.62 2.37 10.62
CA TYR A 128 35.43 2.12 11.82
C TYR A 128 36.15 0.77 11.77
N LEU A 129 35.46 -0.30 11.36
CA LEU A 129 36.05 -1.64 11.25
C LEU A 129 37.15 -1.70 10.18
N VAL A 130 36.95 -1.03 9.04
CA VAL A 130 37.97 -0.92 7.99
C VAL A 130 39.20 -0.14 8.50
N LYS A 131 39.01 0.96 9.23
CA LYS A 131 40.11 1.72 9.86
C LYS A 131 40.86 0.92 10.92
N ALA A 132 40.17 0.02 11.62
CA ALA A 132 40.78 -0.91 12.57
C ALA A 132 41.46 -2.13 11.90
N GLY A 133 41.47 -2.20 10.56
CA GLY A 133 42.10 -3.29 9.81
C GLY A 133 41.28 -4.59 9.76
N ILE A 134 39.99 -4.55 10.13
CA ILE A 134 39.11 -5.70 10.15
C ILE A 134 38.38 -5.78 8.81
N THR A 135 38.48 -6.92 8.11
CA THR A 135 37.78 -7.14 6.85
C THR A 135 36.29 -7.37 7.08
N VAL A 136 35.46 -6.44 6.60
CA VAL A 136 34.00 -6.57 6.66
C VAL A 136 33.52 -7.39 5.48
N VAL A 137 33.18 -8.66 5.71
CA VAL A 137 32.61 -9.54 4.68
C VAL A 137 31.10 -9.25 4.55
N PRO A 138 30.59 -8.86 3.37
CA PRO A 138 29.16 -8.63 3.19
C PRO A 138 28.40 -9.95 3.34
N GLN A 139 27.33 -9.93 4.15
CA GLN A 139 26.47 -11.11 4.26
C GLN A 139 25.73 -11.33 2.92
N PRO A 140 25.65 -12.58 2.43
CA PRO A 140 24.87 -12.91 1.25
C PRO A 140 23.37 -12.64 1.51
N PRO A 141 22.58 -12.36 0.45
CA PRO A 141 21.14 -12.20 0.58
C PRO A 141 20.50 -13.45 1.21
N TYR A 142 19.61 -13.22 2.18
CA TYR A 142 18.98 -14.25 2.99
C TYR A 142 18.29 -15.32 2.11
N SER A 143 18.75 -16.57 2.21
CA SER A 143 18.07 -17.72 1.61
C SER A 143 16.90 -18.16 2.50
N PRO A 144 15.68 -18.32 1.95
CA PRO A 144 14.47 -18.56 2.73
C PRO A 144 14.43 -19.91 3.46
N ASP A 145 15.27 -20.87 3.07
CA ASP A 145 15.23 -22.25 3.60
C ASP A 145 16.23 -22.51 4.75
N VAL A 146 16.96 -21.49 5.20
CA VAL A 146 17.90 -21.61 6.31
C VAL A 146 17.40 -20.73 7.46
N PRO A 147 17.03 -21.29 8.63
CA PRO A 147 16.68 -20.48 9.78
C PRO A 147 17.86 -19.59 10.16
N PRO A 148 17.65 -18.33 10.57
CA PRO A 148 18.75 -17.45 10.91
C PRO A 148 19.53 -18.10 12.07
N PRO A 149 20.87 -18.20 12.00
CA PRO A 149 21.62 -18.69 13.14
C PRO A 149 21.35 -17.71 14.29
N GLN A 150 20.74 -18.21 15.37
CA GLN A 150 20.72 -17.47 16.61
C GLN A 150 22.18 -17.21 16.98
N THR A 151 22.57 -15.94 17.02
CA THR A 151 23.91 -15.48 17.43
C THR A 151 24.31 -16.20 18.72
N PHE A 152 25.49 -16.78 18.86
CA PHE A 152 26.74 -16.07 19.06
C PHE A 152 27.91 -17.08 19.05
N SER A 153 29.03 -16.77 18.40
CA SER A 153 30.31 -17.42 18.69
C SER A 153 31.42 -16.41 18.50
N VAL A 154 31.64 -15.59 19.52
CA VAL A 154 32.95 -14.98 19.74
C VAL A 154 33.80 -16.05 20.41
N SER A 155 34.82 -16.54 19.71
CA SER A 155 35.91 -17.29 20.33
C SER A 155 36.68 -16.30 21.21
N ALA A 156 36.34 -16.24 22.49
CA ALA A 156 37.12 -15.51 23.48
C ALA A 156 38.50 -16.17 23.59
N SER A 157 39.55 -15.43 23.24
CA SER A 157 40.91 -15.76 23.68
C SER A 157 40.94 -15.62 25.20
N GLN A 158 41.09 -16.74 25.91
CA GLN A 158 41.22 -16.79 27.35
C GLN A 158 42.57 -16.19 27.77
N ASN A 159 42.53 -15.02 28.42
CA ASN A 159 43.59 -14.67 29.37
C ASN A 159 43.46 -15.62 30.59
N PRO A 160 44.55 -16.21 31.11
CA PRO A 160 44.46 -17.39 31.99
C PRO A 160 44.18 -17.09 33.48
N ASN A 161 44.06 -15.82 33.87
CA ASN A 161 44.08 -15.45 35.28
C ASN A 161 42.84 -14.63 35.64
N GLU A 162 41.77 -15.33 36.04
CA GLU A 162 40.87 -14.99 37.15
C GLU A 162 39.55 -15.77 36.96
N ARG A 163 39.39 -16.81 37.77
CA ARG A 163 38.19 -17.66 37.86
C ARG A 163 37.22 -17.04 38.87
N THR A 164 36.10 -16.49 38.42
CA THR A 164 34.84 -16.45 39.19
C THR A 164 33.65 -16.34 38.25
N ALA A 165 32.86 -17.42 38.16
CA ALA A 165 31.55 -17.43 37.53
C ALA A 165 30.49 -17.14 38.59
N PHE A 166 29.65 -16.13 38.38
CA PHE A 166 28.39 -15.97 39.08
C PHE A 166 27.25 -16.15 38.06
N TRP A 167 26.38 -17.12 38.32
CA TRP A 167 25.08 -17.23 37.68
C TRP A 167 24.06 -16.56 38.60
N VAL A 168 23.26 -15.64 38.06
CA VAL A 168 21.97 -15.27 38.67
C VAL A 168 20.92 -15.80 37.71
N ASP A 169 20.31 -16.92 38.09
CA ASP A 169 19.08 -17.40 37.47
C ASP A 169 17.94 -16.47 37.93
N SER A 170 17.33 -15.76 36.99
CA SER A 170 16.05 -15.09 37.19
C SER A 170 14.97 -15.89 36.48
N ASP A 171 14.57 -17.01 37.10
CA ASP A 171 13.20 -17.48 37.03
C ASP A 171 12.44 -16.83 38.19
N ILE A 172 11.38 -16.07 37.89
CA ILE A 172 10.15 -15.96 38.68
C ILE A 172 9.06 -15.34 37.78
N SER A 173 7.87 -15.94 37.89
CA SER A 173 6.58 -15.57 37.29
C SER A 173 6.14 -14.12 37.49
#